data_AF-A0A1Q6A3C2-F1
#
_entry.id   AF-A0A1Q6A3C2-F1
#
_cell.length_a   1.000
_cell.length_b   1.000
_cell.length_c   1.000
_cell.angle_alpha   90.00
_cell.angle_beta   90.00
_cell.angle_gamma   90.00
#
_symmetry.space_group_name_H-M   'P 1'
#
loop_
_entity.id
_entity.type
_entity.pdbx_description
1 polymer ?
#
loop_
_entity_poly.entity_id
_entity_poly.type
_entity_poly.pdbx_seq_one_letter_code
_entity_poly.pdbx_strand_id
1 'polypeptide(L)' 'MPIEFSHIQELLKLSFNHNDPFDRIIIAQGISENLNIITKDNKFKHYPVKIMWA' A
#
# COMPACT_ATOMS: atom_id res chain seq x y z
N MET A 1 -5.78 10.60 7.31
CA MET A 1 -4.76 11.42 6.64
C MET A 1 -5.29 11.82 5.27
N PRO A 2 -4.99 13.01 4.76
CA PRO A 2 -5.35 13.37 3.38
C PRO A 2 -4.61 12.49 2.37
N ILE A 3 -5.19 12.34 1.17
CA ILE A 3 -4.51 11.70 0.04
C ILE A 3 -3.70 12.77 -0.69
N GLU A 4 -2.42 12.51 -0.90
CA GLU A 4 -1.49 13.40 -1.59
C GLU A 4 -1.14 12.88 -2.99
N PHE A 5 -0.60 13.76 -3.83
CA PHE A 5 -0.22 13.40 -5.20
C PHE A 5 0.84 12.29 -5.25
N SER A 6 1.76 12.26 -4.29
CA SER A 6 2.78 11.21 -4.13
C SER A 6 2.15 9.82 -3.96
N HIS A 7 1.05 9.72 -3.23
CA HIS A 7 0.30 8.47 -3.05
C HIS A 7 -0.27 7.99 -4.38
N ILE A 8 -0.80 8.91 -5.20
CA ILE A 8 -1.32 8.58 -6.53
C ILE A 8 -0.20 8.13 -7.47
N GLN A 9 0.96 8.78 -7.43
CA GLN A 9 2.12 8.38 -8.22
C GLN A 9 2.58 6.96 -7.89
N GLU A 10 2.57 6.55 -6.61
CA GLU A 10 2.87 5.18 -6.23
C GLU A 10 1.76 4.20 -6.61
N LEU A 11 0.50 4.58 -6.43
CA LEU A 11 -0.66 3.77 -6.80
C LEU A 11 -0.64 3.34 -8.28
N LEU A 12 -0.18 4.23 -9.16
CA LEU A 12 -0.07 3.96 -10.61
C LEU A 12 1.04 2.95 -10.96
N LYS A 13 2.04 2.77 -10.09
CA LYS A 13 3.13 1.79 -10.27
C LYS A 13 2.78 0.41 -9.70
N LEU A 14 1.77 0.32 -8.82
CA LEU A 14 1.40 -0.94 -8.18
C LEU A 14 0.85 -1.95 -9.18
N SER A 15 1.40 -3.17 -9.16
CA SER A 15 0.85 -4.31 -9.87
C SER A 15 -0.57 -4.64 -9.39
N PHE A 16 -1.37 -5.20 -10.29
CA PHE A 16 -2.79 -5.45 -10.06
C PHE A 16 -3.02 -6.78 -9.32
N ASN A 17 -2.57 -6.87 -8.07
CA ASN A 17 -2.72 -8.05 -7.20
C ASN A 17 -3.82 -7.89 -6.12
N HIS A 18 -4.34 -6.67 -5.93
CA HIS A 18 -5.53 -6.37 -5.12
C HIS A 18 -6.60 -5.75 -6.00
N ASN A 19 -7.84 -6.18 -5.79
CA ASN A 19 -9.01 -5.59 -6.44
C ASN A 19 -9.64 -4.48 -5.59
N ASP A 20 -9.31 -4.41 -4.29
CA ASP A 20 -9.86 -3.41 -3.40
C ASP A 20 -9.12 -2.06 -3.59
N PRO A 21 -9.81 -0.99 -4.03
CA PRO A 21 -9.18 0.31 -4.24
C PRO A 21 -8.64 0.94 -2.95
N PHE A 22 -9.22 0.64 -1.78
CA PHE A 22 -8.77 1.17 -0.50
C PHE A 22 -7.45 0.54 -0.06
N ASP A 23 -7.32 -0.79 -0.15
CA ASP A 23 -6.06 -1.47 0.16
C ASP A 23 -4.92 -0.97 -0.72
N ARG A 24 -5.19 -0.75 -2.01
CA ARG A 24 -4.18 -0.21 -2.93
C ARG A 24 -3.75 1.20 -2.54
N ILE A 25 -4.65 2.06 -2.05
CA ILE A 25 -4.29 3.38 -1.53
C ILE A 25 -3.47 3.25 -0.24
N ILE A 26 -3.83 2.35 0.68
CA ILE A 26 -3.06 2.10 1.90
C ILE A 26 -1.64 1.64 1.57
N ILE A 27 -1.48 0.72 0.62
CA ILE A 27 -0.17 0.25 0.14
C ILE A 27 0.63 1.43 -0.45
N ALA A 28 0.00 2.25 -1.29
CA ALA A 28 0.66 3.39 -1.91
C ALA A 28 1.12 4.44 -0.87
N GLN A 29 0.31 4.70 0.16
CA GLN A 29 0.69 5.54 1.30
C GLN A 29 1.86 4.91 2.07
N GLY A 30 1.79 3.61 2.36
CA GLY A 30 2.86 2.91 3.08
C GLY A 30 4.21 2.96 2.34
N ILE A 31 4.19 2.89 1.02
CA ILE A 31 5.40 3.00 0.19
C ILE A 31 5.92 4.44 0.17
N SER A 32 5.08 5.39 -0.20
CA SER A 32 5.47 6.80 -0.39
C SER A 32 5.91 7.48 0.91
N GLU A 33 5.32 7.11 2.04
CA GLU A 33 5.65 7.65 3.37
C GLU A 33 6.57 6.71 4.19
N ASN A 34 7.00 5.57 3.62
CA ASN A 34 7.86 4.57 4.28
C ASN A 34 7.31 4.07 5.63
N LEU A 35 5.99 3.84 5.68
CA LEU A 35 5.27 3.39 6.88
C LEU A 35 5.26 1.86 6.99
N ASN A 36 5.16 1.36 8.23
CA ASN A 36 4.87 -0.04 8.49
C ASN A 36 3.34 -0.24 8.50
N ILE A 37 2.83 -1.09 7.62
CA ILE A 37 1.42 -1.47 7.59
C ILE A 37 1.20 -2.63 8.55
N ILE A 38 0.25 -2.47 9.47
CA ILE A 38 -0.19 -3.55 10.36
C ILE A 38 -1.40 -4.22 9.70
N THR A 39 -1.25 -5.46 9.25
CA THR A 39 -2.33 -6.20 8.58
C THR A 39 -2.14 -7.71 8.69
N LYS A 40 -3.25 -8.43 8.85
CA LYS A 40 -3.29 -9.90 8.74
C LYS A 40 -3.49 -10.39 7.30
N ASP A 41 -3.68 -9.48 6.34
CA ASP A 41 -3.84 -9.86 4.94
C ASP A 41 -2.47 -10.14 4.30
N ASN A 42 -2.20 -11.41 4.08
CA ASN A 42 -0.98 -11.88 3.43
C ASN A 42 -0.80 -11.36 1.99
N LYS A 43 -1.85 -10.86 1.33
CA LYS A 43 -1.74 -10.30 -0.01
C LYS A 43 -0.85 -9.05 -0.05
N PHE A 44 -0.74 -8.31 1.06
CA PHE A 44 0.13 -7.14 1.15
C PHE A 44 1.62 -7.50 0.92
N LYS A 45 2.02 -8.75 1.17
CA LYS A 45 3.38 -9.25 0.93
C LYS A 45 3.79 -9.25 -0.56
N HIS A 46 2.84 -9.12 -1.48
CA HIS A 46 3.13 -8.99 -2.91
C HIS A 46 3.63 -7.60 -3.31
N TYR A 47 3.66 -6.65 -2.38
CA TYR A 47 4.03 -5.26 -2.62
C TYR A 47 5.32 -4.91 -1.87
N PRO A 48 6.11 -3.96 -2.38
CA PRO A 48 7.35 -3.52 -1.76
C PRO A 48 7.09 -2.58 -0.57
N VAL A 49 6.26 -3.00 0.38
CA VAL A 49 5.87 -2.22 1.56
C VAL A 49 6.25 -2.98 2.83
N LYS A 50 6.56 -2.24 3.90
CA LYS A 50 6.89 -2.85 5.19
C LYS A 50 5.60 -3.29 5.90
N ILE A 51 5.63 -4.51 6.44
CA ILE A 51 4.47 -5.12 7.10
C ILE A 51 4.87 -5.56 8.52
N MET A 52 3.98 -5.33 9.48
CA MET A 52 4.08 -5.84 10.85
C MET A 52 2.86 -6.71 11.16
N TRP A 53 3.08 -7.85 11.83
CA TRP A 53 2.06 -8.83 12.24
C TRP A 53 1.30 -9.48 11.08
N ALA A 54 2.00 -10.30 10.28
CA ALA A 54 1.40 -11.08 9.21
C ALA A 54 0.82 -12.43 9.67
#